data_AF-A0A0B6ZFJ8-F1
#
_entry.id   AF-A0A0B6ZFJ8-F1
#
_cell.length_a   1.000
_cell.length_b   1.000
_cell.length_c   1.000
_cell.angle_alpha   90.00
_cell.angle_beta   90.00
_cell.angle_gamma   90.00
#
_symmetry.space_group_name_H-M   'P 1'
#
loop_
_entity.id
_entity.type
_entity.pdbx_description
1 polymer ?
#
loop_
_entity_poly.entity_id
_entity_poly.type
_entity_poly.pdbx_seq_one_letter_code
_entity_poly.pdbx_strand_id
1 'polypeptide(L)'
;IKEDGEECDCGYAQDCEDRCCYGRDSNEGIQCTLKPNFKCSPTAGPCCTTDCEFVTANSAVRCLPADDCKQASYCTVPLPNVQHQSLNQMGHLAMMMHKCAIMGNV
;
A
#
# COMPACT_ATOMS: atom_id res chain seq x y z
N ILE A 1 -4.88 -5.84 -10.43
CA ILE A 1 -5.41 -5.16 -9.24
C ILE A 1 -5.07 -6.02 -8.05
N LYS A 2 -4.51 -5.44 -6.99
CA LYS A 2 -4.09 -6.16 -5.78
C LYS A 2 -5.25 -6.85 -5.07
N GLU A 3 -5.09 -8.13 -4.76
CA GLU A 3 -6.07 -8.97 -4.05
C GLU A 3 -5.62 -9.31 -2.60
N ASP A 4 -6.49 -9.98 -1.84
CA ASP A 4 -6.16 -10.44 -0.49
C ASP A 4 -5.04 -11.50 -0.53
N GLY A 5 -4.01 -11.28 0.28
CA GLY A 5 -2.81 -12.13 0.29
C GLY A 5 -1.68 -11.63 -0.63
N GLU A 6 -1.95 -10.68 -1.51
CA GLU A 6 -0.92 -9.98 -2.29
C GLU A 6 -0.43 -8.74 -1.53
N GLU A 7 0.77 -8.26 -1.85
CA GLU A 7 1.28 -6.98 -1.35
C GLU A 7 1.12 -5.87 -2.40
N CYS A 8 1.21 -6.22 -3.69
CA CYS A 8 1.11 -5.36 -4.85
C CYS A 8 0.67 -6.17 -6.09
N ASP A 9 0.23 -5.50 -7.16
CA ASP A 9 -0.05 -6.19 -8.43
C ASP A 9 0.23 -5.26 -9.61
N CYS A 10 1.34 -5.54 -10.30
CA CYS A 10 1.76 -4.85 -11.52
C CYS A 10 1.45 -5.64 -12.81
N GLY A 11 0.69 -6.73 -12.73
CA GLY A 11 0.40 -7.62 -13.85
C GLY A 11 1.49 -8.68 -14.08
N TYR A 12 1.61 -9.14 -15.33
CA TYR A 12 2.66 -10.08 -15.74
C TYR A 12 4.03 -9.40 -15.75
N ALA A 13 5.11 -10.13 -15.51
CA ALA A 13 6.46 -9.60 -15.38
C ALA A 13 6.95 -8.87 -16.64
N GLN A 14 6.50 -9.28 -17.82
CA GLN A 14 6.79 -8.61 -19.08
C GLN A 14 6.14 -7.23 -19.21
N ASP A 15 5.02 -6.99 -18.51
CA ASP A 15 4.23 -5.76 -18.53
C ASP A 15 4.40 -4.94 -17.23
N CYS A 16 5.16 -5.47 -16.27
CA CYS A 16 5.35 -4.89 -14.95
C CYS A 16 6.37 -3.75 -14.98
N GLU A 17 5.89 -2.52 -15.18
CA GLU A 17 6.71 -1.31 -15.11
C GLU A 17 6.98 -0.87 -13.65
N ASP A 18 6.26 -1.45 -12.69
CA ASP A 18 6.45 -1.15 -11.28
C ASP A 18 7.74 -1.78 -10.75
N ARG A 19 8.78 -0.95 -10.60
CA ARG A 19 10.06 -1.38 -10.06
C ARG A 19 9.97 -1.97 -8.64
N CYS A 20 8.90 -1.66 -7.91
CA CYS A 20 8.68 -2.04 -6.52
C CYS A 20 8.09 -3.44 -6.34
N CYS A 21 7.45 -3.98 -7.38
CA CYS A 21 6.63 -5.19 -7.29
C CYS A 21 7.21 -6.34 -8.14
N TYR A 22 7.05 -7.57 -7.68
CA TYR A 22 7.24 -8.75 -8.52
C TYR A 22 5.98 -9.05 -9.33
N GLY A 23 6.15 -9.27 -10.64
CA GLY A 23 5.06 -9.64 -11.54
C GLY A 23 4.52 -11.05 -11.27
N ARG A 24 3.31 -11.32 -11.77
CA ARG A 24 2.52 -12.53 -11.53
C ARG A 24 3.21 -13.86 -11.89
N ASP A 25 4.07 -13.86 -12.89
CA ASP A 25 4.81 -15.02 -13.41
C ASP A 25 6.27 -15.06 -12.92
N SER A 26 6.57 -14.31 -11.85
CA SER A 26 7.81 -14.47 -11.09
C SER A 26 7.88 -15.85 -10.41
N ASN A 27 9.04 -16.14 -9.81
CA ASN A 27 9.26 -17.40 -9.10
C ASN A 27 8.18 -17.67 -8.03
N GLU A 28 7.92 -18.95 -7.80
CA GLU A 28 6.96 -19.40 -6.79
C GLU A 28 7.29 -18.85 -5.40
N GLY A 29 6.28 -18.26 -4.75
CA GLY A 29 6.38 -17.68 -3.40
C GLY A 29 6.79 -16.21 -3.37
N ILE A 30 7.10 -15.59 -4.51
CA ILE A 30 7.38 -14.14 -4.59
C ILE A 30 6.45 -13.40 -5.56
N GLN A 31 5.46 -14.07 -6.13
CA GLN A 31 4.55 -13.41 -7.08
C GLN A 31 3.67 -12.40 -6.37
N CYS A 32 3.48 -11.23 -6.97
CA CYS A 32 2.64 -10.17 -6.43
C CYS A 32 3.10 -9.69 -5.01
N THR A 33 4.39 -9.82 -4.71
CA THR A 33 5.01 -9.33 -3.48
C THR A 33 5.96 -8.17 -3.75
N LEU A 34 6.28 -7.39 -2.71
CA LEU A 34 7.26 -6.32 -2.82
C LEU A 34 8.66 -6.89 -3.03
N LYS A 35 9.45 -6.22 -3.88
CA LYS A 35 10.88 -6.52 -3.94
C LYS A 35 11.58 -6.12 -2.63
N PRO A 36 12.67 -6.80 -2.26
CA PRO A 36 13.38 -6.53 -1.02
C PRO A 36 13.75 -5.04 -0.87
N ASN A 37 13.64 -4.54 0.37
CA ASN A 37 13.97 -3.17 0.80
C ASN A 37 13.03 -2.06 0.34
N PHE A 38 11.98 -2.35 -0.44
CA PHE A 38 10.94 -1.36 -0.73
C PHE A 38 9.85 -1.36 0.33
N LYS A 39 9.25 -0.18 0.56
CA LYS A 39 8.26 0.00 1.62
C LYS A 39 6.82 -0.12 1.12
N CYS A 40 6.62 0.16 -0.15
CA CYS A 40 5.32 0.13 -0.81
C CYS A 40 5.48 -0.02 -2.32
N SER A 41 4.36 -0.16 -3.00
CA SER A 41 4.25 -0.14 -4.46
C SER A 41 3.13 0.82 -4.88
N PRO A 42 3.32 1.63 -5.94
CA PRO A 42 2.25 2.48 -6.51
C PRO A 42 1.01 1.69 -6.94
N THR A 43 1.16 0.42 -7.31
CA THR A 43 0.03 -0.44 -7.68
C THR A 43 -0.81 -0.90 -6.48
N ALA A 44 -0.23 -0.86 -5.27
CA ALA A 44 -0.95 -1.11 -4.03
C ALA A 44 -1.76 0.12 -3.56
N GLY A 45 -1.42 1.33 -4.03
CA GLY A 45 -2.20 2.52 -3.78
C GLY A 45 -1.46 3.85 -4.01
N PRO A 46 -2.22 4.96 -4.10
CA PRO A 46 -1.71 6.30 -4.47
C PRO A 46 -0.82 6.96 -3.41
N CYS A 47 -0.68 6.36 -2.23
CA CYS A 47 0.18 6.87 -1.15
C CYS A 47 1.60 6.31 -1.17
N CYS A 48 1.98 5.71 -2.30
CA CYS A 48 3.34 5.27 -2.59
C CYS A 48 3.93 6.08 -3.75
N THR A 49 5.19 6.49 -3.62
CA THR A 49 5.94 7.15 -4.69
C THR A 49 6.49 6.12 -5.68
N THR A 50 6.90 6.57 -6.87
CA THR A 50 7.62 5.74 -7.85
C THR A 50 8.98 5.24 -7.34
N ASP A 51 9.49 5.86 -6.27
CA ASP A 51 10.71 5.44 -5.59
C ASP A 51 10.45 4.34 -4.55
N CYS A 52 9.22 3.81 -4.48
CA CYS A 52 8.82 2.75 -3.56
C CYS A 52 8.87 3.16 -2.09
N GLU A 53 8.71 4.47 -1.85
CA GLU A 53 8.67 5.10 -0.55
C GLU A 53 7.27 5.63 -0.27
N PHE A 54 6.86 5.64 0.99
CA PHE A 54 5.61 6.28 1.35
C PHE A 54 5.71 7.78 1.14
N VAL A 55 4.60 8.40 0.70
CA VAL A 55 4.52 9.86 0.70
C VAL A 55 4.67 10.40 2.13
N THR A 56 5.34 11.54 2.28
CA THR A 56 5.72 12.03 3.61
C THR A 56 4.51 12.50 4.43
N ALA A 57 4.60 12.42 5.75
CA ALA A 57 3.58 12.82 6.72
C ALA A 57 3.00 14.23 6.52
N ASN A 58 3.83 15.15 6.04
CA ASN A 58 3.47 16.56 5.87
C ASN A 58 2.91 16.85 4.47
N SER A 59 2.92 15.84 3.60
CA SER A 59 2.42 15.95 2.25
C SER A 59 0.91 15.76 2.32
N ALA A 60 0.14 16.84 2.21
CA ALA A 60 -1.31 16.80 2.02
C ALA A 60 -1.65 16.23 0.63
N VAL A 61 -1.09 15.06 0.30
CA VAL A 61 -1.24 14.36 -0.97
C VAL A 61 -2.65 13.82 -1.00
N ARG A 62 -3.47 14.44 -1.84
CA ARG A 62 -4.83 13.99 -2.10
C ARG A 62 -4.77 12.69 -2.90
N CYS A 63 -5.20 11.60 -2.28
CA CYS A 63 -5.20 10.27 -2.86
C CYS A 63 -6.56 9.87 -3.44
N LEU A 64 -7.64 10.49 -2.96
CA LEU A 64 -8.98 10.37 -3.55
C LEU A 64 -9.62 11.76 -3.65
N PRO A 65 -10.05 12.20 -4.84
CA PRO A 65 -10.78 13.46 -4.97
C PRO A 65 -12.15 13.38 -4.28
N ALA A 66 -12.68 14.54 -3.89
CA ALA A 66 -14.06 14.63 -3.43
C ALA A 66 -15.02 14.37 -4.61
N ASP A 67 -16.20 13.83 -4.30
CA ASP A 67 -17.33 13.70 -5.21
C ASP A 67 -18.61 14.23 -4.52
N ASP A 68 -19.77 14.10 -5.19
CA ASP A 68 -21.05 14.60 -4.68
C ASP A 68 -21.48 13.97 -3.34
N CYS A 69 -20.86 12.86 -2.93
CA CYS A 69 -21.23 12.10 -1.74
C CYS A 69 -20.09 11.93 -0.73
N LYS A 70 -18.84 12.25 -1.10
CA LYS A 70 -17.65 11.96 -0.30
C LYS A 70 -16.68 13.12 -0.31
N GLN A 71 -16.14 13.42 0.86
CA GLN A 71 -15.04 14.37 1.00
C GLN A 71 -13.74 13.80 0.40
N ALA A 72 -12.83 14.69 0.02
CA ALA A 72 -11.51 14.29 -0.42
C ALA A 72 -10.77 13.51 0.67
N SER A 73 -10.02 12.49 0.27
CA SER A 73 -9.13 11.74 1.15
C SER A 73 -7.68 12.03 0.82
N TYR A 74 -6.85 11.98 1.84
CA TYR A 74 -5.44 12.31 1.80
C TYR A 74 -4.63 11.16 2.37
N CYS A 75 -3.40 11.06 1.92
CA CYS A 75 -2.47 10.11 2.48
C CYS A 75 -2.19 10.46 3.94
N THR A 76 -2.38 9.50 4.83
CA THR A 76 -2.11 9.66 6.25
C THR A 76 -0.76 9.05 6.60
N VAL A 77 -0.20 9.55 7.70
CA VAL A 77 0.89 8.86 8.41
C VAL A 77 0.48 7.44 8.80
N PRO A 78 1.44 6.56 9.08
CA PRO A 78 1.10 5.20 9.49
C PRO A 78 0.29 5.22 10.76
N LEU A 79 -0.88 4.59 10.71
CA LEU A 79 -1.63 4.29 11.92
C LEU A 79 -0.95 3.10 12.63
N PRO A 80 -0.67 3.18 13.94
CA PRO A 80 -0.43 1.97 14.72
C PRO A 80 -1.68 1.09 14.56
N ASN A 81 -1.46 -0.17 14.20
CA ASN A 81 -2.51 -1.09 13.81
C ASN A 81 -3.59 -1.15 14.91
N VAL A 82 -4.74 -0.49 14.71
CA VAL A 82 -5.87 -0.60 15.62
C VAL A 82 -6.47 -1.97 15.34
N GLN A 83 -6.20 -2.88 16.27
CA GLN A 83 -6.54 -4.30 16.21
C GLN A 83 -8.00 -4.52 15.76
N HIS A 84 -8.20 -5.14 14.59
CA HIS A 84 -9.26 -6.13 14.51
C HIS A 84 -8.79 -7.31 15.37
N GLN A 85 -9.40 -7.44 16.54
CA GLN A 85 -9.04 -8.44 17.55
C GLN A 85 -9.10 -9.87 17.01
N SER A 86 -7.99 -10.59 17.08
CA SER A 86 -7.95 -11.97 17.60
C SER A 86 -6.51 -12.32 17.98
N LEU A 87 -6.32 -12.69 19.24
CA LEU A 87 -5.05 -13.04 19.88
C LEU A 87 -4.65 -14.48 19.48
N ASN A 88 -3.60 -14.62 18.67
CA ASN A 88 -2.52 -15.62 18.77
C ASN A 88 -1.88 -15.87 17.41
N GLN A 89 -0.76 -15.19 17.13
CA GLN A 89 0.44 -15.86 16.63
C GLN A 89 1.63 -14.90 16.65
N MET A 90 2.73 -15.41 17.21
CA MET A 90 4.03 -14.78 17.25
C MET A 90 4.50 -14.43 15.83
N GLY A 91 5.00 -13.20 15.64
CA GLY A 91 5.96 -12.91 14.56
C GLY A 91 5.54 -11.99 13.39
N HIS A 92 4.44 -11.24 13.45
CA HIS A 92 4.18 -10.26 12.39
C HIS A 92 4.72 -8.88 12.76
N LEU A 93 5.82 -8.48 12.10
CA LEU A 93 6.26 -7.10 12.02
C LEU A 93 5.11 -6.32 11.37
N ALA A 94 4.21 -5.74 12.17
CA ALA A 94 3.02 -5.06 11.66
C ALA A 94 3.44 -3.92 10.74
N MET A 95 3.20 -4.08 9.44
CA MET A 95 3.49 -3.03 8.45
C MET A 95 2.63 -1.80 8.77
N MET A 96 3.32 -0.74 9.15
CA MET A 96 2.82 0.63 9.28
C MET A 96 2.36 1.13 7.90
N MET A 97 1.10 0.87 7.53
CA MET A 97 0.58 1.25 6.21
C MET A 97 0.11 2.72 6.19
N HIS A 98 0.69 3.52 5.30
CA HIS A 98 0.11 4.81 4.93
C HIS A 98 -1.14 4.54 4.10
N LYS A 99 -2.29 5.04 4.55
CA LYS A 99 -3.59 4.82 3.90
C LYS A 99 -4.16 6.12 3.37
N CYS A 100 -5.07 5.99 2.42
CA CYS A 100 -5.89 7.08 1.95
C CYS A 100 -7.10 7.23 2.88
N ALA A 101 -7.19 8.35 3.62
CA ALA A 101 -8.31 8.61 4.53
C ALA A 101 -8.69 10.09 4.61
N ILE A 102 -9.89 10.37 5.10
CA ILE A 102 -10.38 11.74 5.30
C ILE A 102 -9.63 12.36 6.48
N MET A 103 -9.00 13.52 6.27
CA MET A 103 -8.35 14.27 7.36
C MET A 103 -9.43 14.85 8.28
N GLY A 104 -9.72 14.20 9.41
CA GLY A 104 -10.73 14.66 10.37
C GLY A 104 -11.43 13.60 11.23
N ASN A 105 -11.19 12.31 10.98
CA ASN A 105 -11.64 11.22 11.86
C ASN A 105 -10.43 10.39 12.33
N VAL A 106 -9.67 10.95 13.27
CA VAL A 106 -8.76 10.21 14.15
C VAL A 106 -9.32 10.30 15.56
#